data_AF-A0A7U6FS23-F1
#
_entry.id   AF-A0A7U6FS23-F1
#
_cell.length_a   1.000
_cell.length_b   1.000
_cell.length_c   1.000
_cell.angle_alpha   90.00
_cell.angle_beta   90.00
_cell.angle_gamma   90.00
#
_symmetry.space_group_name_H-M   'P 1'
#
loop_
_entity.id
_entity.type
_entity.pdbx_description
1 polymer ?
#
loop_
_entity_poly.entity_id
_entity_poly.type
_entity_poly.pdbx_seq_one_letter_code
_entity_poly.pdbx_strand_id
1 'polypeptide(L)'
;MKLISTIHNAIISEENKTVAASIDLNKDAIFSFFNMTPPHNDEFVDVVSHRLTETLFSERSVTEHREWFVSAVRYFISDCGISTIPNLNDKLTDFAQEVIGEILKSKNPRLSEIS
;
A
#
# COMPACT_ATOMS: atom_id res chain seq x y z
N MET A 1 3.36 9.58 -11.86
CA MET A 1 1.97 9.20 -11.54
C MET A 1 1.90 8.93 -10.05
N LYS A 2 0.86 9.36 -9.34
CA LYS A 2 0.74 9.09 -7.88
C LYS A 2 0.31 7.64 -7.65
N LEU A 3 0.86 7.00 -6.62
CA LEU A 3 0.43 5.66 -6.20
C LEU A 3 -0.92 5.71 -5.49
N ILE A 4 -1.13 6.75 -4.67
CA ILE A 4 -2.40 6.97 -3.98
C ILE A 4 -3.28 7.90 -4.81
N SER A 5 -4.47 7.41 -5.17
CA SER A 5 -5.52 8.19 -5.81
C SER A 5 -6.18 9.13 -4.81
N THR A 6 -6.50 8.66 -3.61
CA THR A 6 -7.18 9.44 -2.57
C THR A 6 -6.81 8.92 -1.18
N ILE A 7 -6.66 9.83 -0.21
CA ILE A 7 -6.51 9.52 1.22
C ILE A 7 -7.79 9.98 1.91
N HIS A 8 -8.59 9.04 2.42
CA HIS A 8 -9.86 9.34 3.09
C HIS A 8 -9.63 9.79 4.53
N ASN A 9 -8.81 9.03 5.26
CA ASN A 9 -8.39 9.31 6.62
C ASN A 9 -6.99 8.77 6.85
N ALA A 10 -6.19 9.47 7.66
CA ALA A 10 -4.88 9.00 8.08
C ALA A 10 -4.57 9.47 9.50
N ILE A 11 -4.07 8.56 10.32
CA ILE A 11 -3.52 8.78 11.65
C ILE A 11 -2.03 8.51 11.56
N ILE A 12 -1.21 9.46 11.98
CA ILE A 12 0.25 9.37 11.93
C ILE A 12 0.80 9.78 13.29
N SER A 13 1.56 8.91 13.94
CA SER A 13 2.37 9.25 15.11
C SER A 13 3.83 9.32 14.71
N GLU A 14 4.42 10.52 14.74
CA GLU A 14 5.85 10.71 14.44
C GLU A 14 6.72 10.11 15.56
N GLU A 15 6.26 10.16 16.81
CA GLU A 15 6.98 9.63 17.98
C GLU A 15 7.11 8.11 17.91
N ASN A 16 6.03 7.41 17.57
CA ASN A 16 5.99 5.96 17.50
C ASN A 16 6.22 5.40 16.08
N LYS A 17 6.40 6.28 15.08
CA LYS A 17 6.49 5.93 13.66
C LYS A 17 5.35 5.02 13.22
N THR A 18 4.14 5.27 13.75
CA THR A 18 2.94 4.50 13.43
C THR A 18 2.11 5.22 12.39
N VAL A 19 1.43 4.44 11.57
CA VAL A 19 0.48 4.91 10.56
C VAL A 19 -0.78 4.05 10.64
N ALA A 20 -1.94 4.66 10.47
CA ALA A 20 -3.17 4.00 10.04
C ALA A 20 -3.78 4.86 8.94
N ALA A 21 -4.26 4.27 7.85
CA ALA A 21 -4.86 5.01 6.77
C ALA A 21 -5.93 4.23 6.02
N SER A 22 -6.94 4.96 5.56
CA SER A 22 -7.91 4.52 4.58
C SER A 22 -7.61 5.25 3.27
N ILE A 23 -7.24 4.51 2.24
CA ILE A 23 -6.74 5.03 0.96
C ILE A 23 -7.36 4.29 -0.23
N ASP A 24 -7.45 4.99 -1.36
CA ASP A 24 -7.67 4.40 -2.67
C ASP A 24 -6.36 4.44 -3.46
N LEU A 25 -5.96 3.31 -4.04
CA LEU A 25 -4.76 3.22 -4.88
C LEU A 25 -5.09 3.42 -6.36
N ASN A 26 -4.11 3.94 -7.10
CA ASN A 26 -4.21 4.06 -8.55
C ASN A 26 -3.75 2.75 -9.20
N LYS A 27 -4.70 1.98 -9.75
CA LYS A 27 -4.41 0.69 -10.42
C LYS A 27 -3.40 0.81 -11.57
N ASP A 28 -3.48 1.88 -12.38
CA ASP A 28 -2.51 2.11 -13.45
C ASP A 28 -1.10 2.34 -12.88
N ALA A 29 -1.01 2.98 -11.72
CA ALA A 29 0.25 3.16 -11.01
C ALA A 29 0.80 1.85 -10.44
N ILE A 30 -0.06 0.94 -10.00
CA ILE A 30 0.34 -0.41 -9.60
C ILE A 30 0.90 -1.16 -10.82
N PHE A 31 0.17 -1.18 -11.95
CA PHE A 31 0.66 -1.80 -13.19
C PHE A 31 2.03 -1.25 -13.59
N SER A 32 2.17 0.08 -13.59
CA SER A 32 3.44 0.74 -13.91
C SER A 32 4.55 0.40 -12.92
N PHE A 33 4.25 0.29 -11.62
CA PHE A 33 5.25 0.00 -10.60
C PHE A 33 5.80 -1.42 -10.73
N PHE A 34 4.93 -2.39 -11.01
CA PHE A 34 5.31 -3.79 -11.14
C PHE A 34 5.79 -4.18 -12.55
N ASN A 35 5.83 -3.22 -13.50
CA ASN A 35 6.10 -3.43 -14.92
C ASN A 35 5.16 -4.48 -15.55
N MET A 36 3.87 -4.36 -15.25
CA MET A 36 2.80 -5.22 -15.76
C MET A 36 1.95 -4.47 -16.79
N THR A 37 1.38 -5.21 -17.75
CA THR A 37 0.50 -4.66 -18.79
C THR A 37 -0.91 -5.24 -18.66
N PRO A 38 -1.96 -4.41 -18.52
CA PRO A 38 -3.35 -4.87 -18.55
C PRO A 38 -3.69 -5.59 -19.86
N PRO A 39 -4.70 -6.49 -19.87
CA PRO A 39 -5.48 -6.98 -18.74
C PRO A 39 -4.86 -8.22 -18.07
N HIS A 40 -3.75 -8.72 -18.62
CA HIS A 40 -2.98 -9.78 -18.00
C HIS A 40 -2.48 -9.21 -16.67
N ASN A 41 -2.83 -9.83 -15.54
CA ASN A 41 -2.51 -9.40 -14.16
C ASN A 41 -3.51 -8.47 -13.45
N ASP A 42 -4.74 -8.30 -13.93
CA ASP A 42 -5.81 -7.58 -13.17
C ASP A 42 -5.99 -8.17 -11.77
N GLU A 43 -6.01 -9.51 -11.65
CA GLU A 43 -6.14 -10.22 -10.38
C GLU A 43 -4.98 -9.91 -9.42
N PHE A 44 -3.75 -9.86 -9.92
CA PHE A 44 -2.59 -9.48 -9.10
C PHE A 44 -2.72 -8.05 -8.58
N VAL A 45 -3.12 -7.12 -9.44
CA VAL A 45 -3.29 -5.71 -9.07
C VAL A 45 -4.40 -5.54 -8.05
N ASP A 46 -5.50 -6.26 -8.19
CA ASP A 46 -6.60 -6.27 -7.23
C ASP A 46 -6.15 -6.80 -5.87
N VAL A 47 -5.37 -7.87 -5.84
CA VAL A 47 -4.82 -8.43 -4.61
C VAL A 47 -3.87 -7.46 -3.92
N VAL A 48 -2.91 -6.89 -4.67
CA VAL A 48 -1.99 -5.89 -4.13
C VAL A 48 -2.74 -4.69 -3.56
N SER A 49 -3.72 -4.17 -4.32
CA SER A 49 -4.49 -3.01 -3.89
C SER A 49 -5.28 -3.32 -2.62
N HIS A 50 -6.02 -4.43 -2.62
CA HIS A 50 -6.88 -4.79 -1.50
C HIS A 50 -6.08 -5.04 -0.22
N ARG A 51 -5.00 -5.83 -0.32
CA ARG A 51 -4.21 -6.21 0.86
C ARG A 51 -3.47 -5.02 1.44
N LEU A 52 -2.96 -4.09 0.64
CA LEU A 52 -2.31 -2.91 1.21
C LEU A 52 -3.32 -2.04 1.96
N THR A 53 -4.49 -1.77 1.37
CA THR A 53 -5.56 -1.01 2.04
C THR A 53 -6.03 -1.69 3.33
N GLU A 54 -6.17 -3.03 3.32
CA GLU A 54 -6.54 -3.80 4.51
C GLU A 54 -5.48 -3.71 5.61
N THR A 55 -4.20 -3.85 5.25
CA THR A 55 -3.11 -3.78 6.26
C THR A 55 -3.03 -2.40 6.91
N LEU A 56 -3.23 -1.32 6.14
CA LEU A 56 -3.17 0.05 6.62
C LEU A 56 -4.32 0.46 7.55
N PHE A 57 -5.37 -0.36 7.71
CA PHE A 57 -6.56 0.00 8.50
C PHE A 57 -6.30 0.11 10.01
N SER A 58 -5.22 -0.47 10.51
CA SER A 58 -4.86 -0.47 11.94
C SER A 58 -3.64 0.40 12.21
N GLU A 59 -3.61 1.08 13.37
CA GLU A 59 -2.42 1.81 13.81
C GLU A 59 -1.29 0.83 14.13
N ARG A 60 -0.26 0.83 13.29
CA ARG A 60 0.93 -0.01 13.43
C ARG A 60 2.17 0.73 12.97
N SER A 61 3.34 0.24 13.35
CA SER A 61 4.59 0.76 12.83
C SER A 61 4.69 0.57 11.31
N VAL A 62 5.43 1.47 10.64
CA VAL A 62 5.72 1.35 9.20
C VAL A 62 6.36 -0.02 8.87
N THR A 63 7.16 -0.57 9.77
CA THR A 63 7.78 -1.89 9.58
C THR A 63 6.74 -3.01 9.60
N GLU A 64 5.84 -3.01 10.59
CA GLU A 64 4.78 -4.02 10.66
C GLU A 64 3.87 -3.98 9.43
N HIS A 65 3.49 -2.80 8.96
CA HIS A 65 2.67 -2.67 7.73
C HIS A 65 3.34 -3.31 6.52
N ARG A 66 4.64 -3.07 6.33
CA ARG A 66 5.40 -3.66 5.21
C ARG A 66 5.45 -5.18 5.31
N GLU A 67 5.80 -5.70 6.48
CA GLU A 67 5.90 -7.15 6.70
C GLU A 67 4.55 -7.85 6.50
N TRP A 68 3.49 -7.27 7.04
CA TRP A 68 2.13 -7.80 6.91
C TRP A 68 1.63 -7.76 5.48
N PHE A 69 1.85 -6.65 4.78
CA PHE A 69 1.48 -6.51 3.38
C PHE A 69 2.18 -7.56 2.50
N VAL A 70 3.50 -7.70 2.63
CA VAL A 70 4.28 -8.68 1.88
C VAL A 70 3.77 -10.09 2.17
N SER A 71 3.55 -10.43 3.44
CA SER A 71 3.03 -11.74 3.84
C SER A 71 1.64 -12.02 3.26
N ALA A 72 0.72 -11.06 3.36
CA ALA A 72 -0.66 -11.19 2.92
C ALA A 72 -0.77 -11.36 1.39
N VAL A 73 -0.01 -10.58 0.62
CA VAL A 73 0.01 -10.69 -0.84
C VAL A 73 0.64 -12.01 -1.29
N ARG A 74 1.76 -12.43 -0.67
CA ARG A 74 2.40 -13.72 -0.98
C ARG A 74 1.48 -14.90 -0.73
N TYR A 75 0.80 -14.90 0.42
CA TYR A 75 -0.15 -15.95 0.77
C TYR A 75 -1.25 -16.06 -0.30
N PHE A 76 -1.86 -14.93 -0.65
CA PHE A 76 -2.98 -14.93 -1.58
C PHE A 76 -2.59 -15.30 -3.01
N ILE A 77 -1.45 -14.78 -3.51
CA ILE A 77 -0.94 -15.14 -4.84
C ILE A 77 -0.64 -16.64 -4.93
N SER A 78 -0.09 -17.23 -3.85
CA SER A 78 0.15 -18.67 -3.79
C SER A 78 -1.15 -19.47 -3.74
N ASP A 79 -2.14 -19.02 -2.97
CA ASP A 79 -3.44 -19.70 -2.82
C ASP A 79 -4.25 -19.69 -4.13
N CYS A 80 -4.24 -18.56 -4.85
CA CYS A 80 -4.94 -18.40 -6.12
C CYS A 80 -4.15 -18.92 -7.34
N GLY A 81 -2.91 -19.40 -7.15
CA GLY A 81 -2.06 -19.86 -8.26
C GLY A 81 -1.67 -18.76 -9.25
N ILE A 82 -1.65 -17.50 -8.79
CA ILE A 82 -1.27 -16.35 -9.61
C ILE A 82 0.24 -16.42 -9.89
N SER A 83 0.63 -16.21 -11.14
CA SER A 83 2.05 -16.20 -11.53
C SER A 83 2.79 -15.06 -10.83
N THR A 84 3.93 -15.38 -10.21
CA THR A 84 4.76 -14.39 -9.52
C THR A 84 5.77 -13.76 -10.47
N ILE A 85 6.17 -12.53 -10.16
CA ILE A 85 7.28 -11.85 -10.84
C ILE A 85 8.60 -12.10 -10.09
N PRO A 86 9.75 -11.94 -10.78
CA PRO A 86 11.06 -11.94 -10.11
C PRO A 86 11.14 -10.86 -9.02
N ASN A 87 11.77 -11.20 -7.90
CA ASN A 87 11.98 -10.32 -6.74
C ASN A 87 10.67 -9.73 -6.17
N LEU A 88 9.58 -10.50 -6.20
CA LEU A 88 8.26 -10.04 -5.75
C LEU A 88 8.29 -9.43 -4.34
N ASN A 89 8.96 -10.07 -3.37
CA ASN A 89 8.98 -9.59 -1.98
C ASN A 89 9.64 -8.22 -1.85
N ASP A 90 10.75 -8.01 -2.56
CA ASP A 90 11.47 -6.73 -2.54
C ASP A 90 10.60 -5.65 -3.18
N LYS A 91 9.99 -5.95 -4.34
CA LYS A 91 9.06 -5.03 -5.01
C LYS A 91 7.83 -4.71 -4.15
N LEU A 92 7.27 -5.66 -3.43
CA LEU A 92 6.16 -5.42 -2.50
C LEU A 92 6.61 -4.54 -1.31
N THR A 93 7.81 -4.78 -0.80
CA THR A 93 8.39 -3.96 0.28
C THR A 93 8.58 -2.51 -0.17
N ASP A 94 9.17 -2.31 -1.35
CA ASP A 94 9.38 -0.99 -1.95
C ASP A 94 8.04 -0.30 -2.25
N PHE A 95 7.07 -1.04 -2.78
CA PHE A 95 5.73 -0.54 -3.06
C PHE A 95 5.03 -0.03 -1.80
N ALA A 96 5.00 -0.84 -0.74
CA ALA A 96 4.40 -0.43 0.53
C ALA A 96 5.13 0.78 1.14
N GLN A 97 6.45 0.83 1.02
CA GLN A 97 7.24 1.96 1.50
C GLN A 97 6.93 3.26 0.75
N GLU A 98 6.79 3.22 -0.58
CA GLU A 98 6.42 4.39 -1.38
C GLU A 98 4.99 4.87 -1.05
N VAL A 99 4.03 3.96 -0.93
CA VAL A 99 2.65 4.30 -0.53
C VAL A 99 2.63 4.94 0.86
N ILE A 100 3.25 4.31 1.86
CA ILE A 100 3.33 4.89 3.21
C ILE A 100 4.06 6.23 3.18
N GLY A 101 5.11 6.36 2.36
CA GLY A 101 5.82 7.61 2.13
C GLY A 101 4.94 8.73 1.58
N GLU A 102 4.04 8.43 0.64
CA GLU A 102 3.04 9.40 0.15
C GLU A 102 2.09 9.84 1.27
N ILE A 103 1.65 8.93 2.14
CA ILE A 103 0.78 9.24 3.31
C ILE A 103 1.51 10.14 4.31
N LEU A 104 2.76 9.83 4.63
CA LEU A 104 3.57 10.63 5.54
C LEU A 104 3.85 12.03 5.00
N LYS A 105 4.03 12.15 3.67
CA LYS A 105 4.22 13.44 2.98
C LYS A 105 2.93 14.25 2.87
N SER A 106 1.77 13.60 2.88
CA SER A 106 0.47 14.27 2.74
C SER A 106 0.00 14.99 4.02
N LYS A 107 0.92 15.41 4.92
CA LYS A 107 0.65 16.07 6.21
C LYS A 107 -0.69 16.84 6.19
N ASN A 108 -1.63 16.29 6.95
CA ASN A 108 -3.09 16.38 6.79
C ASN A 108 -3.66 17.81 6.99
N PRO A 109 -4.61 18.31 6.15
CA PRO A 109 -5.30 19.60 6.34
C PRO A 109 -6.23 19.72 7.57
N ARG A 110 -6.29 18.72 8.47
CA ARG A 110 -7.15 18.74 9.67
C ARG A 110 -6.45 19.13 10.97
N LEU A 111 -5.28 19.75 10.91
CA LEU A 111 -4.60 20.34 12.08
C LEU A 111 -4.59 21.89 12.07
N SER A 112 -5.50 22.53 11.32
CA SER A 112 -5.66 23.99 11.34
C SER A 112 -6.91 24.49 12.09
N GLU A 113 -7.72 23.62 12.69
CA GLU A 113 -8.93 24.02 13.43
C GLU A 113 -9.04 23.34 14.79
N ILE A 114 -8.06 23.59 15.66
CA ILE A 114 -8.33 23.73 17.09
C ILE A 114 -7.56 24.97 17.53
N SER A 115 -8.23 26.12 17.38
CA SER A 115 -7.85 27.40 18.01
C SER A 115 -8.03 27.32 19.52
#